data_AF-A0A354ZH47-F1
#
_entry.id   AF-A0A354ZH47-F1
#
_cell.length_a   1.000
_cell.length_b   1.000
_cell.length_c   1.000
_cell.angle_alpha   90.00
_cell.angle_beta   90.00
_cell.angle_gamma   90.00
#
_symmetry.space_group_name_H-M   'P 1'
#
loop_
_entity.id
_entity.type
_entity.pdbx_description
1 polymer ?
#
loop_
_entity_poly.entity_id
_entity_poly.type
_entity_poly.pdbx_seq_one_letter_code
_entity_poly.pdbx_strand_id
1 'polypeptide(L)' 'MVDGTGMCGCCRVTVGGEVKFSCVDGPDFDGHAVDFDELVSRQAFFRDEENLARELAEQKRGGCRCHEK' A
#
# COMPACT_ATOMS: atom_id res chain seq x y z
N MET A 1 -1.59 -2.75 3.02
CA MET A 1 -2.00 -4.03 3.67
C MET A 1 -3.22 -4.57 2.95
N VAL A 2 -3.54 -5.87 3.08
CA VAL A 2 -4.75 -6.48 2.46
C VAL A 2 -5.66 -7.09 3.52
N ASP A 3 -5.27 -8.21 4.11
CA ASP A 3 -6.09 -8.90 5.13
C ASP A 3 -5.94 -8.28 6.53
N GLY A 4 -4.71 -7.90 6.91
CA GLY A 4 -4.42 -7.33 8.23
C GLY A 4 -4.45 -8.34 9.39
N THR A 5 -4.45 -9.64 9.09
CA THR A 5 -4.58 -10.72 10.09
C THR A 5 -3.48 -11.78 10.00
N GLY A 6 -2.44 -11.52 9.21
CA GLY A 6 -1.29 -12.42 9.05
C GLY A 6 -1.45 -13.53 8.01
N MET A 7 -2.54 -13.54 7.23
CA MET A 7 -2.85 -14.62 6.29
C MET A 7 -2.23 -14.42 4.90
N CYS A 8 -1.98 -13.18 4.46
CA CYS A 8 -1.56 -12.91 3.07
C CYS A 8 -0.08 -12.57 2.89
N GLY A 9 0.63 -12.13 3.94
CA GLY A 9 2.02 -11.68 3.82
C GLY A 9 2.26 -10.42 2.97
N CYS A 10 1.21 -9.73 2.48
CA CYS A 10 1.37 -8.48 1.72
C CYS A 10 2.10 -7.40 2.53
N CYS A 11 1.98 -7.43 3.85
CA CYS A 11 2.58 -6.47 4.77
C CYS A 11 3.98 -6.90 5.27
N ARG A 12 4.62 -7.88 4.62
CA ARG A 12 5.94 -8.36 5.03
C ARG A 12 6.99 -7.24 5.00
N VAL A 13 7.90 -7.29 5.95
CA VAL A 13 9.06 -6.42 6.11
C VAL A 13 10.26 -7.25 6.56
N THR A 14 11.47 -6.86 6.16
CA THR A 14 12.70 -7.46 6.69
C THR A 14 13.20 -6.61 7.86
N VAL A 15 13.32 -7.23 9.03
CA VAL A 15 13.79 -6.58 10.26
C VAL A 15 14.87 -7.46 10.89
N GLY A 16 16.09 -6.95 11.00
CA GLY A 16 17.23 -7.71 11.55
C GLY A 16 17.60 -8.94 10.72
N GLY A 17 17.31 -8.93 9.42
CA GLY A 17 17.54 -10.08 8.51
C GLY A 17 16.45 -11.15 8.53
N GLU A 18 15.38 -10.97 9.33
CA GLU A 18 14.23 -11.88 9.35
C GLU A 18 13.01 -11.27 8.68
N VAL A 19 12.23 -12.11 8.01
CA VAL A 19 10.92 -11.71 7.46
C VAL A 19 9.90 -11.67 8.60
N LYS A 20 9.24 -10.52 8.78
CA LYS A 20 8.16 -10.27 9.74
C LYS A 20 6.91 -9.75 9.03
N PHE A 21 5.74 -9.94 9.60
CA PHE A 21 4.47 -9.41 9.08
C PHE A 21 4.01 -8.24 9.92
N SER A 22 4.08 -7.02 9.39
CA SER A 22 3.79 -5.80 10.17
C SER A 22 2.38 -5.73 10.77
N CYS A 23 1.39 -6.41 10.20
CA CYS A 23 0.03 -6.47 10.78
C CYS A 23 -0.12 -7.41 12.00
N VAL A 24 0.86 -8.27 12.27
CA VAL A 24 0.84 -9.22 13.41
C VAL A 24 2.04 -9.03 14.33
N ASP A 25 3.24 -8.88 13.76
CA ASP A 25 4.49 -8.72 14.49
C ASP A 25 4.83 -7.25 14.81
N GLY A 26 4.11 -6.29 14.21
CA GLY A 26 4.36 -4.85 14.32
C GLY A 26 3.12 -4.07 14.79
N PRO A 27 2.84 -2.85 14.26
CA PRO A 27 3.50 -2.20 13.13
C PRO A 27 4.82 -1.51 13.49
N ASP A 28 5.08 -1.32 14.78
CA ASP A 28 6.27 -0.65 15.29
C ASP A 28 7.45 -1.62 15.38
N PHE A 29 8.59 -1.23 14.83
CA PHE A 29 9.85 -1.98 14.86
C PHE A 29 11.00 -1.06 15.26
N ASP A 30 12.13 -1.65 15.68
CA ASP A 30 13.38 -0.89 15.77
C ASP A 30 13.79 -0.42 14.38
N GLY A 31 13.69 0.89 14.14
CA GLY A 31 14.00 1.51 12.86
C GLY A 31 15.44 1.26 12.40
N HIS A 32 16.39 1.01 13.30
CA HIS A 32 17.77 0.69 12.90
C HIS A 32 17.92 -0.72 12.34
N ALA A 33 16.95 -1.61 12.58
CA ALA A 33 16.95 -2.97 12.10
C ALA A 33 16.11 -3.16 10.83
N VAL A 34 15.34 -2.15 10.40
CA VAL A 34 14.46 -2.22 9.21
C VAL A 34 15.27 -2.06 7.92
N ASP A 35 15.01 -2.94 6.94
CA ASP A 35 15.45 -2.72 5.56
C ASP A 35 14.52 -1.71 4.85
N PHE A 36 14.92 -0.44 4.83
CA PHE A 36 14.14 0.62 4.21
C PHE A 36 14.18 0.60 2.67
N ASP A 37 15.25 0.11 2.06
CA ASP A 37 15.36 0.03 0.60
C ASP A 37 14.36 -0.99 0.05
N GLU A 38 14.25 -2.16 0.71
CA GLU A 38 13.21 -3.15 0.41
C GLU A 38 11.81 -2.55 0.63
N LEU A 39 11.58 -1.93 1.79
CA LEU A 39 10.27 -1.38 2.16
C LEU A 39 9.78 -0.33 1.15
N VAL A 40 10.64 0.63 0.78
CA VAL A 40 10.29 1.69 -0.19
C VAL A 40 10.01 1.12 -1.57
N SER A 41 10.81 0.16 -2.03
CA SER A 41 10.60 -0.53 -3.30
C SER A 41 9.22 -1.24 -3.33
N ARG A 42 8.88 -1.96 -2.26
CA ARG A 42 7.59 -2.65 -2.14
C ARG A 42 6.39 -1.70 -2.16
N GLN A 43 6.51 -0.54 -1.50
CA GLN A 43 5.45 0.46 -1.46
C GLN A 43 5.20 1.14 -2.82
N ALA A 44 6.18 1.14 -3.73
CA ALA A 44 6.04 1.73 -5.05
C ALA A 44 5.38 0.80 -6.09
N PHE A 45 5.15 -0.47 -5.77
CA PHE A 45 4.76 -1.50 -6.74
C PHE A 45 3.48 -1.17 -7.54
N PHE A 46 2.46 -0.58 -6.89
CA PHE A 46 1.16 -0.28 -7.51
C PHE A 46 1.00 1.18 -7.96
N ARG A 47 2.10 1.93 -8.10
CA ARG A 47 2.03 3.36 -8.36
C ARG A 47 1.29 3.70 -9.66
N ASP A 48 1.47 2.90 -10.71
CA ASP A 48 0.81 3.13 -12.00
C ASP A 48 -0.69 2.85 -11.92
N GLU A 49 -1.09 1.76 -11.25
CA GLU A 49 -2.49 1.42 -11.00
C GLU A 49 -3.17 2.44 -10.08
N GLU A 50 -2.48 2.94 -9.07
CA GLU A 50 -2.95 4.02 -8.19
C GLU A 50 -3.21 5.31 -8.97
N ASN A 51 -2.32 5.67 -9.91
CA ASN A 51 -2.49 6.83 -10.78
C ASN A 51 -3.71 6.66 -11.68
N LEU A 52 -3.83 5.51 -12.35
CA LEU A 52 -4.98 5.21 -13.22
C LEU A 52 -6.30 5.22 -12.44
N ALA A 53 -6.33 4.59 -11.25
CA ALA A 53 -7.51 4.56 -10.41
C ALA A 53 -7.94 5.97 -9.98
N ARG A 54 -6.99 6.84 -9.67
CA ARG A 54 -7.24 8.25 -9.34
C ARG A 54 -7.83 9.01 -10.52
N GLU A 55 -7.23 8.91 -11.71
CA GLU A 55 -7.74 9.56 -12.93
C GLU A 55 -9.17 9.12 -13.27
N LEU A 56 -9.44 7.81 -13.21
CA LEU A 56 -10.79 7.27 -13.45
C LEU A 56 -11.79 7.74 -12.39
N ALA A 57 -11.37 7.83 -11.12
CA ALA A 57 -12.22 8.35 -10.05
C ALA A 57 -12.54 9.84 -10.26
N GLU A 58 -11.58 10.65 -10.70
CA GLU A 58 -11.76 12.07 -11.01
C GLU A 58 -12.70 12.27 -12.21
N GLN A 59 -12.56 11.49 -13.28
CA GLN A 59 -13.48 11.50 -14.42
C GLN A 59 -14.92 11.17 -14.00
N LYS A 60 -15.09 10.18 -13.12
CA LYS A 60 -16.41 9.79 -12.58
C LYS A 60 -16.98 10.82 -11.60
N ARG A 61 -16.14 11.66 -10.98
CA ARG A 61 -16.56 12.77 -10.11
C ARG A 61 -17.10 13.98 -10.90
N GLY A 62 -17.12 13.92 -12.23
CA GLY A 62 -17.74 14.94 -13.08
C GLY A 62 -19.25 15.06 -12.88
N GLY A 63 -19.66 15.99 -12.01
CA GLY A 63 -20.82 16.89 -12.10
C GLY A 63 -22.24 16.32 -12.19
N CYS A 64 -23.22 17.00 -11.57
CA CYS A 64 -24.65 16.84 -11.82
C CYS A 64 -24.91 16.85 -13.35
N ARG A 65 -25.30 15.71 -13.95
CA ARG A 65 -25.67 15.59 -15.38
C ARG A 65 -27.05 16.18 -15.71
N CYS A 66 -27.40 17.23 -14.99
CA CYS A 66 -28.75 17.77 -14.90
C CYS A 66 -29.10 18.68 -16.09
N HIS A 67 -28.17 18.85 -17.04
CA HIS A 67 -28.31 19.68 -18.24
C HIS A 67 -27.64 19.08 -19.50
N GLU A 68 -27.51 17.75 -19.59
CA GLU A 68 -27.21 17.12 -20.88
C GLU A 68 -28.49 17.20 -21.74
N LYS A 69 -28.47 18.12 -22.73
CA LYS A 69 -29.58 18.38 -23.66
C LYS A 69 -29.79 17.24 -24.64
#